data_AF-A0A1H3XY48-F1
#
_entry.id   AF-A0A1H3XY48-F1
#
_cell.length_a   1.000
_cell.length_b   1.000
_cell.length_c   1.000
_cell.angle_alpha   90.00
_cell.angle_beta   90.00
_cell.angle_gamma   90.00
#
_symmetry.space_group_name_H-M   'P 1'
#
loop_
_entity.id
_entity.type
_entity.pdbx_description
1 polymer ?
#
loop_
_entity_poly.entity_id
_entity_poly.type
_entity_poly.pdbx_seq_one_letter_code
_entity_poly.pdbx_strand_id
1 'polypeptide(L)'
;MSKITQKAVRVRPLTLLVAAGLLVPVASSWAQVVVDTGAAGARPTLSGGMNGSQIVNIAKPTAGGVSVNNFTAYNVGANGLVLNNATAATNSTLAGRLAANDQLGGSAARVILNQVTSGNASQLLGTTEIAGNKANLIVANPNGITCNGCGFVNAPRVTLTTGAVNLDKNGNVANIDVSKGEISVGADGLSAPASQIDLIARAMRINGAVKVGSKVTAIAGANTVDYASGKETAKAATGSAPQVAIDVGALGSMYGSSVRMVGTENGVGVNIGGMVDSLSGDLELSNAGALSIKAGGGLRSTHDTKVTTSGDVSIQGVLGARNAATIQSAGLSNQGFIYGENSIRLVAGGGAGTIDNSNGGLIESLGAVGVSAGSLDNSNGGTVFGEKSVQINAARVVNDNDGWLNTDGRLDVTASSLSNAGGVMKGNTIAVRGDRFDNTRGAVNATSRIDVTTGTLVNANTLVDVDTYSSGEDGWGRPTSGLVAGSVSLNVGTLDNHAGKVRANDVRIVADSVNNANEGSLLAQSALNMKVTNTLNNASGKISALGNVNLTAGDFVLDGGSVDSQDGYASVKRIR
;
A
#
# COMPACT_ATOMS: atom_id res chain seq x y z
N MET A 1 17.03 -42.05 50.86
CA MET A 1 18.14 -42.51 50.00
C MET A 1 17.86 -42.08 48.57
N SER A 2 18.60 -41.09 48.06
CA SER A 2 19.08 -40.95 46.67
C SER A 2 19.47 -39.48 46.47
N LYS A 3 20.77 -39.23 46.45
CA LYS A 3 21.38 -37.93 46.21
C LYS A 3 21.39 -37.70 44.70
N ILE A 4 20.86 -36.57 44.23
CA ILE A 4 21.13 -36.07 42.88
C ILE A 4 22.12 -34.91 43.00
N THR A 5 23.30 -35.14 42.43
CA THR A 5 24.50 -34.32 42.48
C THR A 5 24.38 -33.17 41.46
N GLN A 6 24.39 -31.92 41.93
CA GLN A 6 24.58 -30.74 41.07
C GLN A 6 26.02 -30.71 40.53
N LYS A 7 26.18 -30.80 39.20
CA LYS A 7 27.44 -30.46 38.52
C LYS A 7 27.46 -28.97 38.22
N ALA A 8 28.31 -28.23 38.92
CA ALA A 8 28.66 -26.86 38.61
C ALA A 8 29.56 -26.82 37.35
N VAL A 9 29.11 -26.13 36.30
CA VAL A 9 29.92 -25.84 35.12
C VAL A 9 30.70 -24.54 35.39
N ARG A 10 32.02 -24.66 35.54
CA ARG A 10 32.96 -23.52 35.57
C ARG A 10 33.14 -23.01 34.14
N VAL A 11 32.72 -21.79 33.86
CA VAL A 11 33.07 -21.06 32.63
C VAL A 11 34.44 -20.41 32.85
N ARG A 12 35.43 -20.78 32.03
CA ARG A 12 36.72 -20.07 31.93
C ARG A 12 36.60 -18.97 30.86
N PRO A 13 37.06 -17.73 31.09
CA PRO A 13 37.07 -16.72 30.05
C PRO A 13 38.17 -17.05 29.04
N LEU A 14 37.78 -17.22 27.77
CA LEU A 14 38.69 -17.31 26.65
C LEU A 14 38.97 -15.87 26.17
N THR A 15 40.17 -15.37 26.45
CA THR A 15 40.64 -14.08 25.97
C THR A 15 40.91 -14.19 24.46
N LEU A 16 39.95 -13.75 23.63
CA LEU A 16 40.17 -13.61 22.20
C LEU A 16 40.85 -12.27 21.93
N LEU A 17 42.12 -12.33 21.52
CA LEU A 17 42.86 -11.17 21.01
C LEU A 17 42.28 -10.80 19.64
N VAL A 18 41.46 -9.74 19.57
CA VAL A 18 41.00 -9.18 18.29
C VAL A 18 42.10 -8.26 17.77
N ALA A 19 42.90 -8.77 16.83
CA ALA A 19 43.78 -7.94 16.02
C ALA A 19 42.92 -7.16 15.02
N ALA A 20 42.60 -5.90 15.35
CA ALA A 20 41.98 -4.96 14.43
C ALA A 20 42.98 -4.55 13.33
N GLY A 21 43.07 -5.37 12.29
CA GLY A 21 43.69 -4.95 11.04
C GLY A 21 42.78 -3.94 10.36
N LEU A 22 43.14 -2.65 10.42
CA LEU A 22 42.61 -1.63 9.51
C LEU A 22 42.99 -2.02 8.07
N LEU A 23 42.11 -2.78 7.41
CA LEU A 23 42.06 -2.83 5.96
C LEU A 23 41.45 -1.51 5.50
N VAL A 24 42.30 -0.49 5.33
CA VAL A 24 41.95 0.66 4.51
C VAL A 24 41.73 0.09 3.10
N PRO A 25 40.53 0.21 2.50
CA PRO A 25 40.39 -0.13 1.10
C PRO A 25 41.31 0.83 0.34
N VAL A 26 42.38 0.28 -0.24
CA VAL A 26 43.13 0.99 -1.28
C VAL A 26 42.11 1.35 -2.35
N ALA A 27 41.89 2.65 -2.56
CA ALA A 27 41.10 3.16 -3.66
C ALA A 27 41.78 2.69 -4.95
N SER A 28 41.32 1.55 -5.47
CA SER A 28 41.70 1.08 -6.80
C SER A 28 41.34 2.20 -7.78
N SER A 29 42.35 2.75 -8.46
CA SER A 29 42.18 3.79 -9.47
C SER A 29 41.59 3.16 -10.74
N TRP A 30 40.29 2.89 -10.74
CA TRP A 30 39.59 2.55 -11.97
C TRP A 30 39.69 3.74 -12.93
N ALA A 31 39.96 3.48 -14.21
CA ALA A 31 39.83 4.51 -15.23
C ALA A 31 38.39 5.02 -15.22
N GLN A 32 38.23 6.34 -15.07
CA GLN A 32 36.91 6.96 -14.91
C GLN A 32 36.07 6.74 -16.16
N VAL A 33 36.48 7.23 -17.34
CA VAL A 33 35.90 6.78 -18.62
C VAL A 33 36.98 6.33 -19.62
N VAL A 34 36.65 5.31 -20.43
CA VAL A 34 37.50 4.78 -21.51
C VAL A 34 36.67 4.69 -22.79
N VAL A 35 37.03 5.52 -23.78
CA VAL A 35 36.31 5.57 -25.08
C VAL A 35 36.48 4.26 -25.82
N ASP A 36 35.38 3.74 -26.39
CA ASP A 36 35.43 2.59 -27.27
C ASP A 36 35.92 3.01 -28.68
N THR A 37 37.17 2.67 -28.98
CA THR A 37 37.79 2.94 -30.28
C THR A 37 37.44 1.89 -31.34
N GLY A 38 36.76 0.81 -30.98
CA GLY A 38 36.19 -0.19 -31.88
C GLY A 38 34.77 0.14 -32.34
N ALA A 39 34.04 0.96 -31.58
CA ALA A 39 32.68 1.36 -31.93
C ALA A 39 32.62 2.21 -33.23
N ALA A 40 31.61 1.95 -34.05
CA ALA A 40 31.34 2.71 -35.26
C ALA A 40 30.72 4.09 -34.95
N GLY A 41 30.88 5.04 -35.89
CA GLY A 41 30.27 6.37 -35.80
C GLY A 41 31.16 7.43 -35.14
N ALA A 42 30.55 8.59 -34.82
CA ALA A 42 31.22 9.68 -34.13
C ALA A 42 31.60 9.26 -32.71
N ARG A 43 32.73 9.76 -32.21
CA ARG A 43 33.31 9.34 -30.92
C ARG A 43 33.49 10.55 -30.01
N PRO A 44 33.32 10.40 -28.70
CA PRO A 44 33.73 11.44 -27.77
C PRO A 44 35.26 11.56 -27.73
N THR A 45 35.73 12.71 -27.28
CA THR A 45 37.13 12.92 -26.91
C THR A 45 37.23 13.29 -25.43
N LEU A 46 38.36 12.98 -24.81
CA LEU A 46 38.59 13.22 -23.38
C LEU A 46 39.59 14.35 -23.18
N SER A 47 39.35 15.18 -22.17
CA SER A 47 40.29 16.19 -21.69
C SER A 47 40.25 16.27 -20.16
N GLY A 48 41.32 16.80 -19.55
CA GLY A 48 41.37 17.02 -18.10
C GLY A 48 40.66 18.32 -17.71
N GLY A 49 39.88 18.27 -16.63
CA GLY A 49 39.29 19.44 -15.99
C GLY A 49 40.04 19.88 -14.73
N MET A 50 39.55 20.92 -14.06
CA MET A 50 40.09 21.32 -12.75
C MET A 50 39.86 20.25 -11.69
N ASN A 51 40.70 20.26 -10.65
CA ASN A 51 40.59 19.40 -9.45
C ASN A 51 40.46 17.88 -9.75
N GLY A 52 41.02 17.43 -10.88
CA GLY A 52 40.98 16.02 -11.26
C GLY A 52 39.63 15.52 -11.78
N SER A 53 38.70 16.42 -12.13
CA SER A 53 37.51 16.06 -12.91
C SER A 53 37.90 15.71 -14.35
N GLN A 54 37.20 14.76 -14.95
CA GLN A 54 37.38 14.40 -16.35
C GLN A 54 36.29 15.06 -17.21
N ILE A 55 36.67 15.55 -18.39
CA ILE A 55 35.76 16.15 -19.36
C ILE A 55 35.61 15.20 -20.54
N VAL A 56 34.36 14.90 -20.88
CA VAL A 56 33.95 14.21 -22.11
C VAL A 56 33.42 15.28 -23.05
N ASN A 57 34.20 15.62 -24.08
CA ASN A 57 33.68 16.32 -25.23
C ASN A 57 32.85 15.32 -26.02
N ILE A 58 31.53 15.42 -25.87
CA ILE A 58 30.58 14.45 -26.45
C ILE A 58 30.66 14.45 -27.98
N ALA A 59 30.33 13.31 -28.57
CA ALA A 59 30.31 13.11 -30.02
C ALA A 59 29.27 14.01 -30.71
N LYS A 60 29.47 14.26 -32.00
CA LYS A 60 28.50 14.98 -32.85
C LYS A 60 27.11 14.33 -32.75
N PRO A 61 26.03 15.10 -32.50
CA PRO A 61 24.69 14.55 -32.45
C PRO A 61 24.21 13.97 -33.80
N THR A 62 23.32 12.98 -33.73
CA THR A 62 22.53 12.51 -34.88
C THR A 62 21.62 13.61 -35.42
N ALA A 63 20.98 13.38 -36.58
CA ALA A 63 19.93 14.27 -37.09
C ALA A 63 18.76 14.44 -36.08
N GLY A 64 18.45 13.40 -35.32
CA GLY A 64 17.49 13.43 -34.22
C GLY A 64 17.97 14.16 -32.96
N GLY A 65 19.21 14.65 -32.93
CA GLY A 65 19.79 15.40 -31.81
C GLY A 65 20.29 14.54 -30.65
N VAL A 66 20.59 13.26 -30.89
CA VAL A 66 21.17 12.36 -29.88
C VAL A 66 22.68 12.29 -30.08
N SER A 67 23.47 12.63 -29.06
CA SER A 67 24.91 12.36 -29.06
C SER A 67 25.13 10.95 -28.51
N VAL A 68 25.65 10.03 -29.34
CA VAL A 68 25.92 8.63 -28.96
C VAL A 68 27.40 8.49 -28.60
N ASN A 69 27.69 8.08 -27.38
CA ASN A 69 29.04 8.00 -26.82
C ASN A 69 29.28 6.59 -26.30
N ASN A 70 30.16 5.86 -26.98
CA ASN A 70 30.50 4.47 -26.65
C ASN A 70 31.75 4.40 -25.77
N PHE A 71 31.68 3.59 -24.71
CA PHE A 71 32.75 3.40 -23.76
C PHE A 71 32.98 1.92 -23.47
N THR A 72 34.24 1.50 -23.30
CA THR A 72 34.57 0.19 -22.73
C THR A 72 34.59 0.21 -21.19
N ALA A 73 34.65 1.40 -20.59
CA ALA A 73 34.39 1.62 -19.17
C ALA A 73 33.77 3.02 -18.98
N TYR A 74 32.70 3.11 -18.20
CA TYR A 74 32.08 4.38 -17.84
C TYR A 74 31.77 4.41 -16.35
N ASN A 75 32.58 5.14 -15.60
CA ASN A 75 32.51 5.36 -14.17
C ASN A 75 32.57 6.86 -13.90
N VAL A 76 32.12 7.28 -12.72
CA VAL A 76 32.26 8.66 -12.24
C VAL A 76 32.90 8.60 -10.86
N GLY A 77 34.08 9.20 -10.72
CA GLY A 77 34.76 9.29 -9.43
C GLY A 77 34.19 10.42 -8.57
N ALA A 78 34.69 10.55 -7.33
CA ALA A 78 34.26 11.58 -6.39
C ALA A 78 34.43 13.02 -6.90
N ASN A 79 35.43 13.27 -7.76
CA ASN A 79 35.66 14.58 -8.40
C ASN A 79 34.65 14.90 -9.52
N GLY A 80 33.78 13.95 -9.86
CA GLY A 80 32.74 14.11 -10.87
C GLY A 80 33.23 14.02 -12.32
N LEU A 81 32.28 14.13 -13.25
CA LEU A 81 32.48 14.03 -14.70
C LEU A 81 31.72 15.18 -15.39
N VAL A 82 32.36 15.82 -16.37
CA VAL A 82 31.72 16.86 -17.18
C VAL A 82 31.44 16.35 -18.58
N LEU A 83 30.21 16.47 -19.04
CA LEU A 83 29.78 16.25 -20.41
C LEU A 83 29.70 17.61 -21.11
N ASN A 84 30.65 17.91 -21.99
CA ASN A 84 30.71 19.20 -22.67
C ASN A 84 29.75 19.26 -23.86
N ASN A 85 28.57 19.82 -23.64
CA ASN A 85 27.53 20.09 -24.65
C ASN A 85 27.48 21.57 -25.06
N ALA A 86 28.59 22.30 -24.89
CA ALA A 86 28.64 23.73 -25.11
C ALA A 86 28.95 24.08 -26.57
N THR A 87 28.12 24.91 -27.19
CA THR A 87 28.33 25.45 -28.54
C THR A 87 29.09 26.79 -28.53
N ALA A 88 29.35 27.33 -27.34
CA ALA A 88 30.17 28.50 -27.06
C ALA A 88 30.91 28.28 -25.74
N ALA A 89 31.94 29.09 -25.45
CA ALA A 89 32.65 28.99 -24.17
C ALA A 89 31.68 29.16 -22.99
N THR A 90 31.81 28.32 -21.97
CA THR A 90 30.90 28.25 -20.83
C THR A 90 31.66 28.02 -19.51
N ASN A 91 30.95 28.09 -18.38
CA ASN A 91 31.51 27.76 -17.09
C ASN A 91 30.84 26.48 -16.57
N SER A 92 31.66 25.48 -16.29
CA SER A 92 31.30 24.26 -15.57
C SER A 92 31.57 24.46 -14.08
N THR A 93 30.67 23.95 -13.26
CA THR A 93 30.80 23.92 -11.79
C THR A 93 31.92 22.95 -11.36
N LEU A 94 32.16 21.87 -12.11
CA LEU A 94 33.18 20.87 -11.78
C LEU A 94 34.54 21.15 -12.42
N ALA A 95 34.58 21.70 -13.63
CA ALA A 95 35.82 21.88 -14.42
C ALA A 95 36.19 23.36 -14.67
N GLY A 96 35.39 24.31 -14.19
CA GLY A 96 35.61 25.74 -14.40
C GLY A 96 35.35 26.19 -15.84
N ARG A 97 36.12 27.16 -16.34
CA ARG A 97 35.90 27.73 -17.68
C ARG A 97 36.27 26.72 -18.77
N LEU A 98 35.33 26.42 -19.65
CA LEU A 98 35.46 25.45 -20.76
C LEU A 98 35.28 26.13 -22.11
N ALA A 99 36.07 25.70 -23.09
CA ALA A 99 35.84 26.05 -24.49
C ALA A 99 34.58 25.35 -25.03
N ALA A 100 34.09 25.84 -26.18
CA ALA A 100 33.06 25.13 -26.93
C ALA A 100 33.55 23.73 -27.33
N ASN A 101 32.64 22.76 -27.41
CA ASN A 101 32.96 21.45 -27.96
C ASN A 101 32.85 21.51 -29.49
N ASP A 102 34.01 21.62 -30.15
CA ASP A 102 34.10 21.74 -31.61
C ASP A 102 33.47 20.54 -32.35
N GLN A 103 33.39 19.37 -31.71
CA GLN A 103 32.76 18.18 -32.31
C GLN A 103 31.26 18.36 -32.58
N LEU A 104 30.61 19.32 -31.90
CA LEU A 104 29.19 19.61 -32.09
C LEU A 104 28.89 20.31 -33.42
N GLY A 105 29.89 20.94 -34.06
CA GLY A 105 29.67 21.72 -35.28
C GLY A 105 28.61 22.83 -35.11
N GLY A 106 28.53 23.43 -33.92
CA GLY A 106 27.54 24.45 -33.57
C GLY A 106 26.16 23.95 -33.15
N SER A 107 25.90 22.63 -33.19
CA SER A 107 24.60 22.04 -32.81
C SER A 107 24.70 21.20 -31.55
N ALA A 108 24.11 21.68 -30.45
CA ALA A 108 24.09 20.95 -29.19
C ALA A 108 23.23 19.68 -29.26
N ALA A 109 23.60 18.68 -28.47
CA ALA A 109 22.77 17.50 -28.24
C ALA A 109 21.52 17.86 -27.44
N ARG A 110 20.38 17.26 -27.79
CA ARG A 110 19.16 17.25 -26.97
C ARG A 110 19.12 16.06 -26.02
N VAL A 111 19.77 14.96 -26.40
CA VAL A 111 19.99 13.77 -25.58
C VAL A 111 21.46 13.37 -25.66
N ILE A 112 22.09 13.09 -24.53
CA ILE A 112 23.43 12.52 -24.44
C ILE A 112 23.27 11.07 -24.00
N LEU A 113 23.61 10.13 -24.87
CA LEU A 113 23.60 8.70 -24.59
C LEU A 113 25.04 8.24 -24.35
N ASN A 114 25.34 7.85 -23.11
CA ASN A 114 26.60 7.23 -22.72
C ASN A 114 26.34 5.74 -22.51
N GLN A 115 26.96 4.90 -23.33
CA GLN A 115 26.70 3.46 -23.32
C GLN A 115 27.99 2.65 -23.18
N VAL A 116 27.94 1.62 -22.34
CA VAL A 116 29.05 0.70 -22.12
C VAL A 116 28.92 -0.51 -23.03
N THR A 117 29.94 -0.76 -23.84
CA THR A 117 29.97 -1.83 -24.86
C THR A 117 30.75 -3.07 -24.42
N SER A 118 31.51 -2.97 -23.33
CA SER A 118 32.25 -4.10 -22.75
C SER A 118 31.40 -4.92 -21.77
N GLY A 119 32.00 -5.91 -21.11
CA GLY A 119 31.39 -6.66 -20.00
C GLY A 119 31.45 -5.97 -18.63
N ASN A 120 32.01 -4.76 -18.54
CA ASN A 120 32.22 -4.07 -17.26
C ASN A 120 30.94 -3.40 -16.75
N ALA A 121 30.69 -3.47 -15.44
CA ALA A 121 29.66 -2.67 -14.78
C ALA A 121 30.14 -1.22 -14.54
N SER A 122 29.19 -0.31 -14.30
CA SER A 122 29.47 1.11 -14.02
C SER A 122 29.39 1.44 -12.54
N GLN A 123 30.32 2.26 -12.05
CA GLN A 123 30.28 2.87 -10.71
C GLN A 123 30.18 4.39 -10.82
N LEU A 124 29.10 4.96 -10.30
CA LEU A 124 28.83 6.39 -10.27
C LEU A 124 28.94 6.88 -8.82
N LEU A 125 30.07 7.48 -8.48
CA LEU A 125 30.48 7.86 -7.12
C LEU A 125 30.58 9.37 -6.92
N GLY A 126 30.05 10.15 -7.85
CA GLY A 126 30.10 11.61 -7.82
C GLY A 126 29.19 12.26 -8.86
N THR A 127 29.28 13.57 -8.97
CA THR A 127 28.38 14.37 -9.83
C THR A 127 28.74 14.25 -11.31
N THR A 128 27.72 14.08 -12.15
CA THR A 128 27.82 14.30 -13.60
C THR A 128 27.19 15.65 -13.95
N GLU A 129 27.93 16.53 -14.60
CA GLU A 129 27.47 17.84 -15.06
C GLU A 129 27.40 17.88 -16.58
N ILE A 130 26.31 18.42 -17.14
CA ILE A 130 26.27 18.83 -18.55
C ILE A 130 26.67 20.29 -18.65
N ALA A 131 27.85 20.57 -19.19
CA ALA A 131 28.30 21.95 -19.40
C ALA A 131 27.69 22.54 -20.68
N GLY A 132 27.25 23.80 -20.60
CA GLY A 132 26.63 24.51 -21.70
C GLY A 132 25.14 24.19 -21.85
N ASN A 133 24.73 23.76 -23.04
CA ASN A 133 23.32 23.55 -23.36
C ASN A 133 22.75 22.35 -22.60
N LYS A 134 21.57 22.52 -21.99
CA LYS A 134 20.82 21.44 -21.32
C LYS A 134 20.50 20.30 -22.27
N ALA A 135 20.65 19.07 -21.80
CA ALA A 135 20.25 17.86 -22.53
C ALA A 135 19.76 16.77 -21.58
N ASN A 136 18.90 15.88 -22.06
CA ASN A 136 18.59 14.66 -21.31
C ASN A 136 19.83 13.76 -21.29
N LEU A 137 20.07 13.05 -20.20
CA LEU A 137 21.19 12.13 -20.04
C LEU A 137 20.68 10.70 -19.96
N ILE A 138 21.29 9.79 -20.72
CA ILE A 138 21.08 8.35 -20.58
C ILE A 138 22.44 7.70 -20.30
N VAL A 139 22.53 6.94 -19.21
CA VAL A 139 23.66 6.06 -18.92
C VAL A 139 23.19 4.62 -19.03
N ALA A 140 23.65 3.92 -20.06
CA ALA A 140 23.22 2.57 -20.39
C ALA A 140 24.36 1.56 -20.18
N ASN A 141 24.17 0.60 -19.28
CA ASN A 141 25.12 -0.48 -19.04
C ASN A 141 24.40 -1.79 -18.67
N PRO A 142 24.26 -2.74 -19.62
CA PRO A 142 23.61 -4.02 -19.36
C PRO A 142 24.28 -4.91 -18.30
N ASN A 143 25.52 -4.63 -17.91
CA ASN A 143 26.22 -5.39 -16.88
C ASN A 143 25.94 -4.85 -15.46
N GLY A 144 25.21 -3.75 -15.35
CA GLY A 144 24.79 -3.16 -14.08
C GLY A 144 25.37 -1.77 -13.83
N ILE A 145 24.69 -1.03 -12.97
CA ILE A 145 25.06 0.33 -12.57
C ILE A 145 24.96 0.43 -11.05
N THR A 146 26.02 0.87 -10.39
CA THR A 146 25.99 1.26 -8.98
C THR A 146 26.10 2.77 -8.87
N CYS A 147 25.12 3.41 -8.24
CA CYS A 147 25.19 4.80 -7.79
C CYS A 147 25.44 4.82 -6.29
N ASN A 148 26.50 5.49 -5.83
CA ASN A 148 26.76 5.69 -4.40
C ASN A 148 27.31 7.09 -4.21
N GLY A 149 26.41 8.06 -4.00
CA GLY A 149 26.73 9.48 -3.97
C GLY A 149 26.70 10.13 -5.36
N CYS A 150 26.03 9.51 -6.34
CA CYS A 150 25.94 10.11 -7.66
C CYS A 150 24.99 11.31 -7.68
N GLY A 151 25.36 12.33 -8.44
CA GLY A 151 24.60 13.56 -8.61
C GLY A 151 24.46 13.97 -10.07
N PHE A 152 23.42 14.73 -10.42
CA PHE A 152 23.22 15.22 -11.79
C PHE A 152 22.93 16.71 -11.84
N VAL A 153 23.68 17.42 -12.68
CA VAL A 153 23.57 18.88 -12.84
C VAL A 153 23.31 19.22 -14.30
N ASN A 154 22.38 20.16 -14.51
CA ASN A 154 22.00 20.68 -15.83
C ASN A 154 21.40 19.61 -16.79
N ALA A 155 20.85 18.54 -16.24
CA ALA A 155 20.14 17.49 -16.98
C ALA A 155 18.66 17.48 -16.56
N PRO A 156 17.70 17.93 -17.39
CA PRO A 156 16.28 17.95 -17.02
C PRO A 156 15.68 16.55 -16.84
N ARG A 157 16.21 15.53 -17.53
CA ARG A 157 15.87 14.12 -17.35
C ARG A 157 17.13 13.28 -17.38
N VAL A 158 17.25 12.34 -16.45
CA VAL A 158 18.33 11.37 -16.39
C VAL A 158 17.75 9.97 -16.37
N THR A 159 18.21 9.11 -17.27
CA THR A 159 17.85 7.70 -17.32
C THR A 159 19.09 6.86 -16.99
N LEU A 160 19.05 6.12 -15.89
CA LEU A 160 20.02 5.06 -15.62
C LEU A 160 19.39 3.74 -16.05
N THR A 161 20.06 3.00 -16.93
CA THR A 161 19.47 1.76 -17.46
C THR A 161 20.45 0.63 -17.66
N THR A 162 19.97 -0.60 -17.44
CA THR A 162 20.66 -1.83 -17.87
C THR A 162 20.11 -2.39 -19.18
N GLY A 163 19.19 -1.66 -19.83
CA GLY A 163 18.69 -1.99 -21.15
C GLY A 163 19.59 -1.51 -22.28
N ALA A 164 19.50 -2.19 -23.42
CA ALA A 164 20.04 -1.70 -24.67
C ALA A 164 19.19 -0.54 -25.19
N VAL A 165 19.81 0.56 -25.61
CA VAL A 165 19.11 1.75 -26.11
C VAL A 165 19.04 1.70 -27.63
N ASN A 166 17.83 1.66 -28.17
CA ASN A 166 17.59 1.55 -29.61
C ASN A 166 17.19 2.91 -30.18
N LEU A 167 17.81 3.29 -31.31
CA LEU A 167 17.49 4.53 -32.02
C LEU A 167 16.52 4.26 -33.18
N ASP A 168 15.66 5.24 -33.49
CA ASP A 168 14.84 5.23 -34.71
C ASP A 168 15.68 5.57 -35.96
N LYS A 169 15.05 5.50 -37.13
CA LYS A 169 15.68 5.83 -38.42
C LYS A 169 16.16 7.28 -38.54
N ASN A 170 15.63 8.19 -37.72
CA ASN A 170 16.03 9.59 -37.69
C ASN A 170 17.14 9.84 -36.64
N GLY A 171 17.50 8.81 -35.87
CA GLY A 171 18.49 8.87 -34.79
C GLY A 171 17.96 9.42 -33.47
N ASN A 172 16.65 9.44 -33.23
CA ASN A 172 16.09 9.67 -31.90
C ASN A 172 16.12 8.39 -31.06
N VAL A 173 16.09 8.51 -29.73
CA VAL A 173 15.89 7.34 -28.87
C VAL A 173 14.46 6.84 -29.00
N ALA A 174 14.29 5.62 -29.50
CA ALA A 174 12.98 4.99 -29.66
C ALA A 174 12.58 4.27 -28.37
N ASN A 175 13.38 3.28 -27.97
CA ASN A 175 13.07 2.44 -26.82
C ASN A 175 14.32 1.95 -26.09
N ILE A 176 14.09 1.43 -24.90
CA ILE A 176 15.09 0.81 -24.03
C ILE A 176 14.67 -0.64 -23.83
N ASP A 177 15.52 -1.59 -24.21
CA ASP A 177 15.24 -3.02 -24.15
C ASP A 177 16.02 -3.72 -23.02
N VAL A 178 15.32 -4.13 -21.97
CA VAL A 178 15.90 -4.59 -20.70
C VAL A 178 15.84 -6.12 -20.59
N SER A 179 16.98 -6.79 -20.54
CA SER A 179 17.04 -8.27 -20.42
C SER A 179 17.83 -8.79 -19.22
N LYS A 180 18.71 -7.97 -18.63
CA LYS A 180 19.60 -8.33 -17.53
C LYS A 180 20.09 -7.08 -16.80
N GLY A 181 20.90 -7.29 -15.76
CA GLY A 181 21.58 -6.24 -15.02
C GLY A 181 20.75 -5.66 -13.88
N GLU A 182 21.45 -5.20 -12.86
CA GLU A 182 20.87 -4.57 -11.67
C GLU A 182 21.30 -3.09 -11.60
N ILE A 183 20.39 -2.23 -11.12
CA ILE A 183 20.76 -0.92 -10.61
C ILE A 183 20.80 -0.97 -9.09
N SER A 184 21.94 -0.58 -8.52
CA SER A 184 22.14 -0.47 -7.09
C SER A 184 22.31 1.00 -6.68
N VAL A 185 21.56 1.45 -5.67
CA VAL A 185 21.80 2.73 -4.98
C VAL A 185 22.37 2.43 -3.59
N GLY A 186 23.63 2.81 -3.38
CA GLY A 186 24.35 2.62 -2.12
C GLY A 186 23.98 3.65 -1.05
N ALA A 187 24.65 3.56 0.10
CA ALA A 187 24.34 4.34 1.30
C ALA A 187 24.41 5.86 1.07
N ASP A 188 25.32 6.33 0.22
CA ASP A 188 25.49 7.77 -0.08
C ASP A 188 24.40 8.29 -1.04
N GLY A 189 23.57 7.40 -1.57
CA GLY A 189 22.34 7.75 -2.29
C GLY A 189 22.54 8.26 -3.73
N LEU A 190 21.47 8.84 -4.26
CA LEU A 190 21.36 9.50 -5.56
C LEU A 190 20.71 10.88 -5.35
N SER A 191 21.31 11.94 -5.89
CA SER A 191 20.75 13.30 -5.82
C SER A 191 20.51 13.92 -7.19
N ALA A 192 19.28 14.36 -7.44
CA ALA A 192 18.92 15.04 -8.68
C ALA A 192 17.81 16.10 -8.44
N PRO A 193 18.13 17.19 -7.73
CA PRO A 193 17.14 18.17 -7.26
C PRO A 193 16.48 18.99 -8.38
N ALA A 194 17.01 18.95 -9.60
CA ALA A 194 16.48 19.70 -10.75
C ALA A 194 16.12 18.79 -11.94
N SER A 195 16.05 17.47 -11.72
CA SER A 195 15.85 16.47 -12.78
C SER A 195 14.63 15.61 -12.51
N GLN A 196 14.08 15.03 -13.58
CA GLN A 196 13.38 13.76 -13.52
C GLN A 196 14.41 12.63 -13.54
N ILE A 197 14.15 11.55 -12.79
CA ILE A 197 14.96 10.33 -12.80
C ILE A 197 14.13 9.15 -13.30
N ASP A 198 14.66 8.42 -14.29
CA ASP A 198 14.20 7.09 -14.63
C ASP A 198 15.29 6.06 -14.30
N LEU A 199 14.96 5.10 -13.45
CA LEU A 199 15.73 3.89 -13.20
C LEU A 199 15.05 2.78 -13.99
N ILE A 200 15.75 2.16 -14.94
CA ILE A 200 15.16 1.15 -15.85
C ILE A 200 16.10 -0.04 -15.93
N ALA A 201 15.80 -1.13 -15.21
CA ALA A 201 16.70 -2.27 -15.09
C ALA A 201 15.96 -3.59 -14.97
N ARG A 202 16.66 -4.72 -14.98
CA ARG A 202 15.98 -5.99 -14.69
C ARG A 202 15.66 -6.12 -13.21
N ALA A 203 16.57 -5.70 -12.34
CA ALA A 203 16.37 -5.65 -10.90
C ALA A 203 16.93 -4.35 -10.31
N MET A 204 16.44 -3.97 -9.13
CA MET A 204 16.92 -2.79 -8.41
C MET A 204 17.07 -3.06 -6.92
N ARG A 205 18.15 -2.51 -6.35
CA ARG A 205 18.39 -2.51 -4.91
C ARG A 205 18.70 -1.09 -4.44
N ILE A 206 17.86 -0.55 -3.58
CA ILE A 206 17.91 0.84 -3.11
C ILE A 206 18.20 0.82 -1.60
N ASN A 207 19.46 1.03 -1.23
CA ASN A 207 19.94 0.99 0.16
C ASN A 207 20.36 2.36 0.70
N GLY A 208 20.20 3.42 -0.08
CA GLY A 208 20.32 4.80 0.35
C GLY A 208 19.24 5.67 -0.27
N ALA A 209 19.30 6.97 0.00
CA ALA A 209 18.25 7.89 -0.42
C ALA A 209 18.34 8.25 -1.91
N VAL A 210 17.24 8.09 -2.63
CA VAL A 210 17.02 8.65 -3.97
C VAL A 210 16.24 9.95 -3.80
N LYS A 211 16.91 11.10 -3.96
CA LYS A 211 16.33 12.44 -3.74
C LYS A 211 16.21 13.18 -5.06
N VAL A 212 14.98 13.34 -5.54
CA VAL A 212 14.69 13.90 -6.87
C VAL A 212 13.73 15.06 -6.73
N GLY A 213 14.01 16.17 -7.43
CA GLY A 213 13.17 17.37 -7.33
C GLY A 213 11.86 17.29 -8.11
N SER A 214 11.75 16.33 -9.03
CA SER A 214 10.55 16.08 -9.83
C SER A 214 10.16 14.60 -9.79
N LYS A 215 9.80 13.97 -10.92
CA LYS A 215 9.31 12.60 -10.98
C LYS A 215 10.44 11.56 -10.83
N VAL A 216 10.16 10.51 -10.07
CA VAL A 216 10.95 9.26 -10.05
C VAL A 216 10.17 8.15 -10.75
N THR A 217 10.76 7.52 -11.75
CA THR A 217 10.23 6.32 -12.40
C THR A 217 11.18 5.15 -12.18
N ALA A 218 10.74 4.07 -11.57
CA ALA A 218 11.52 2.84 -11.38
C ALA A 218 10.82 1.68 -12.10
N ILE A 219 11.37 1.23 -13.22
CA ILE A 219 10.82 0.12 -14.03
C ILE A 219 11.77 -1.07 -13.98
N ALA A 220 11.27 -2.19 -13.44
CA ALA A 220 11.99 -3.43 -13.23
C ALA A 220 11.42 -4.60 -14.04
N GLY A 221 12.27 -5.60 -14.27
CA GLY A 221 11.97 -6.84 -15.01
C GLY A 221 12.44 -6.83 -16.47
N ALA A 222 12.21 -7.95 -17.17
CA ALA A 222 12.38 -8.05 -18.61
C ALA A 222 11.25 -7.33 -19.35
N ASN A 223 11.57 -6.18 -19.93
CA ASN A 223 10.61 -5.34 -20.65
C ASN A 223 11.29 -4.50 -21.74
N THR A 224 10.46 -3.89 -22.58
CA THR A 224 10.84 -2.80 -23.47
C THR A 224 10.11 -1.54 -23.01
N VAL A 225 10.82 -0.41 -22.89
CA VAL A 225 10.25 0.88 -22.50
C VAL A 225 10.35 1.85 -23.66
N ASP A 226 9.22 2.39 -24.12
CA ASP A 226 9.19 3.50 -25.06
C ASP A 226 9.74 4.76 -24.38
N TYR A 227 10.77 5.39 -24.96
CA TYR A 227 11.49 6.46 -24.28
C TYR A 227 10.67 7.75 -24.18
N ALA A 228 9.84 8.03 -25.17
CA ALA A 228 9.05 9.25 -25.25
C ALA A 228 7.88 9.22 -24.26
N SER A 229 7.10 8.15 -24.26
CA SER A 229 5.91 7.98 -23.40
C SER A 229 6.24 7.42 -22.01
N GLY A 230 7.38 6.72 -21.86
CA GLY A 230 7.72 5.97 -20.65
C GLY A 230 6.90 4.69 -20.47
N LYS A 231 6.13 4.27 -21.48
CA LYS A 231 5.30 3.07 -21.43
C LYS A 231 6.16 1.82 -21.55
N GLU A 232 6.06 0.94 -20.55
CA GLU A 232 6.65 -0.39 -20.57
C GLU A 232 5.76 -1.43 -21.28
N THR A 233 6.40 -2.42 -21.88
CA THR A 233 5.78 -3.65 -22.39
C THR A 233 6.61 -4.83 -21.89
N ALA A 234 6.01 -5.72 -21.11
CA ALA A 234 6.68 -6.90 -20.61
C ALA A 234 7.13 -7.81 -21.77
N LYS A 235 8.28 -8.47 -21.61
CA LYS A 235 8.76 -9.53 -22.51
C LYS A 235 9.13 -10.77 -21.73
N ALA A 236 9.32 -11.89 -22.44
CA ALA A 236 9.79 -13.11 -21.82
C ALA A 236 11.18 -12.90 -21.19
N ALA A 237 11.30 -13.21 -19.91
CA ALA A 237 12.58 -13.20 -19.20
C ALA A 237 13.46 -14.36 -19.66
N THR A 238 14.78 -14.16 -19.63
CA THR A 238 15.79 -15.20 -19.93
C THR A 238 16.73 -15.39 -18.76
N GLY A 239 17.19 -16.63 -18.51
CA GLY A 239 18.02 -16.94 -17.33
C GLY A 239 17.23 -16.88 -16.01
N SER A 240 17.93 -17.01 -14.88
CA SER A 240 17.31 -17.05 -13.54
C SER A 240 16.60 -15.74 -13.20
N ALA A 241 15.41 -15.85 -12.60
CA ALA A 241 14.67 -14.70 -12.11
C ALA A 241 15.42 -14.02 -10.94
N PRO A 242 15.40 -12.68 -10.85
CA PRO A 242 15.79 -11.98 -9.63
C PRO A 242 14.94 -12.42 -8.43
N GLN A 243 15.48 -12.26 -7.22
CA GLN A 243 14.70 -12.53 -6.00
C GLN A 243 13.55 -11.51 -5.84
N VAL A 244 13.82 -10.25 -6.16
CA VAL A 244 12.88 -9.12 -6.06
C VAL A 244 13.16 -8.20 -7.25
N ALA A 245 12.10 -7.61 -7.81
CA ALA A 245 12.19 -6.70 -8.95
C ALA A 245 12.73 -5.34 -8.48
N ILE A 246 12.15 -4.82 -7.39
CA ILE A 246 12.61 -3.60 -6.72
C ILE A 246 12.64 -3.85 -5.22
N ASP A 247 13.83 -3.71 -4.63
CA ASP A 247 14.04 -3.82 -3.19
C ASP A 247 14.49 -2.46 -2.63
N VAL A 248 13.60 -1.78 -1.91
CA VAL A 248 13.94 -0.60 -1.11
C VAL A 248 14.29 -1.09 0.28
N GLY A 249 15.57 -1.20 0.61
CA GLY A 249 16.02 -1.68 1.91
C GLY A 249 15.60 -0.77 3.06
N ALA A 250 15.76 -1.23 4.31
CA ALA A 250 15.36 -0.47 5.51
C ALA A 250 16.06 0.91 5.65
N LEU A 251 17.27 1.04 5.10
CA LEU A 251 18.00 2.31 5.04
C LEU A 251 17.80 3.05 3.71
N GLY A 252 17.14 2.40 2.76
CA GLY A 252 16.77 2.95 1.46
C GLY A 252 15.59 3.91 1.58
N SER A 253 15.50 4.80 0.61
CA SER A 253 14.33 5.66 0.47
C SER A 253 14.24 6.26 -0.92
N MET A 254 13.05 6.67 -1.33
CA MET A 254 12.83 7.38 -2.57
C MET A 254 11.89 8.57 -2.36
N TYR A 255 12.30 9.73 -2.87
CA TYR A 255 11.57 10.98 -2.74
C TYR A 255 11.49 11.69 -4.09
N GLY A 256 10.29 12.08 -4.49
CA GLY A 256 10.03 12.86 -5.72
C GLY A 256 8.75 13.67 -5.61
N SER A 257 8.52 14.57 -6.57
CA SER A 257 7.22 15.24 -6.73
C SER A 257 6.10 14.23 -7.03
N SER A 258 6.44 13.18 -7.79
CA SER A 258 5.62 11.99 -8.03
C SER A 258 6.51 10.77 -8.16
N VAL A 259 5.98 9.59 -7.84
CA VAL A 259 6.73 8.33 -7.88
C VAL A 259 5.94 7.28 -8.64
N ARG A 260 6.59 6.63 -9.61
CA ARG A 260 6.03 5.50 -10.35
C ARG A 260 6.97 4.30 -10.24
N MET A 261 6.47 3.18 -9.76
CA MET A 261 7.20 1.92 -9.63
C MET A 261 6.51 0.83 -10.45
N VAL A 262 7.26 0.09 -11.25
CA VAL A 262 6.73 -0.99 -12.08
C VAL A 262 7.62 -2.22 -11.99
N GLY A 263 7.05 -3.38 -11.69
CA GLY A 263 7.69 -4.68 -11.86
C GLY A 263 6.93 -5.51 -12.88
N THR A 264 7.62 -5.92 -13.95
CA THR A 264 6.99 -6.55 -15.13
C THR A 264 7.16 -8.07 -15.20
N GLU A 265 8.12 -8.64 -14.47
CA GLU A 265 8.35 -10.09 -14.45
C GLU A 265 7.32 -10.79 -13.55
N ASN A 266 6.59 -11.75 -14.14
CA ASN A 266 5.57 -12.50 -13.42
C ASN A 266 6.16 -13.23 -12.21
N GLY A 267 5.52 -13.08 -11.04
CA GLY A 267 5.92 -13.72 -9.80
C GLY A 267 7.11 -13.07 -9.09
N VAL A 268 7.77 -12.08 -9.69
CA VAL A 268 8.88 -11.35 -9.05
C VAL A 268 8.33 -10.17 -8.25
N GLY A 269 8.56 -10.17 -6.95
CA GLY A 269 7.94 -9.23 -6.02
C GLY A 269 8.58 -7.83 -5.97
N VAL A 270 7.94 -6.92 -5.24
CA VAL A 270 8.54 -5.65 -4.77
C VAL A 270 8.61 -5.67 -3.25
N ASN A 271 9.73 -5.24 -2.68
CA ASN A 271 9.94 -5.13 -1.24
C ASN A 271 10.20 -3.67 -0.86
N ILE A 272 9.47 -3.19 0.14
CA ILE A 272 9.54 -1.82 0.68
C ILE A 272 9.87 -1.91 2.16
N GLY A 273 11.15 -1.92 2.47
CA GLY A 273 11.70 -1.81 3.82
C GLY A 273 11.90 -0.37 4.30
N GLY A 274 12.08 0.58 3.38
CA GLY A 274 12.23 2.01 3.67
C GLY A 274 11.06 2.86 3.15
N MET A 275 11.19 4.19 3.23
CA MET A 275 10.13 5.12 2.84
C MET A 275 10.19 5.48 1.35
N VAL A 276 9.06 5.38 0.67
CA VAL A 276 8.83 5.91 -0.68
C VAL A 276 7.73 6.98 -0.58
N ASP A 277 8.13 8.23 -0.75
CA ASP A 277 7.24 9.38 -0.58
C ASP A 277 7.10 10.17 -1.88
N SER A 278 5.87 10.39 -2.29
CA SER A 278 5.48 11.38 -3.28
C SER A 278 5.07 12.69 -2.59
N LEU A 279 5.82 13.76 -2.85
CA LEU A 279 5.75 15.00 -2.10
C LEU A 279 4.68 15.97 -2.61
N SER A 280 4.29 15.91 -3.89
CA SER A 280 3.35 16.89 -4.48
C SER A 280 2.41 16.32 -5.55
N GLY A 281 2.36 15.01 -5.73
CA GLY A 281 1.61 14.34 -6.80
C GLY A 281 1.39 12.88 -6.45
N ASP A 282 1.07 12.04 -7.43
CA ASP A 282 0.68 10.65 -7.15
C ASP A 282 1.87 9.71 -6.90
N LEU A 283 1.59 8.65 -6.14
CA LEU A 283 2.42 7.45 -6.03
C LEU A 283 1.69 6.29 -6.71
N GLU A 284 2.28 5.74 -7.77
CA GLU A 284 1.75 4.58 -8.48
C GLU A 284 2.73 3.40 -8.39
N LEU A 285 2.25 2.23 -7.96
CA LEU A 285 2.99 0.98 -7.98
C LEU A 285 2.19 -0.07 -8.75
N SER A 286 2.77 -0.61 -9.81
CA SER A 286 2.23 -1.76 -10.54
C SER A 286 3.21 -2.93 -10.49
N ASN A 287 2.79 -4.11 -10.05
CA ASN A 287 3.69 -5.28 -10.00
C ASN A 287 3.03 -6.55 -10.53
N ALA A 288 3.77 -7.32 -11.33
CA ALA A 288 3.38 -8.64 -11.81
C ALA A 288 3.68 -9.77 -10.80
N GLY A 289 4.05 -9.43 -9.56
CA GLY A 289 4.17 -10.33 -8.43
C GLY A 289 3.60 -9.72 -7.14
N ALA A 290 4.04 -10.23 -5.99
CA ALA A 290 3.62 -9.74 -4.68
C ALA A 290 4.25 -8.39 -4.30
N LEU A 291 3.66 -7.68 -3.33
CA LEU A 291 4.24 -6.50 -2.68
C LEU A 291 4.36 -6.76 -1.17
N SER A 292 5.52 -6.46 -0.58
CA SER A 292 5.71 -6.48 0.87
C SER A 292 6.18 -5.11 1.36
N ILE A 293 5.40 -4.47 2.21
CA ILE A 293 5.78 -3.28 2.97
C ILE A 293 6.14 -3.73 4.38
N LYS A 294 7.42 -3.69 4.73
CA LYS A 294 7.93 -4.15 6.03
C LYS A 294 7.64 -3.13 7.12
N ALA A 295 7.74 -3.57 8.38
CA ALA A 295 7.79 -2.67 9.52
C ALA A 295 8.89 -1.62 9.30
N GLY A 296 8.54 -0.34 9.48
CA GLY A 296 9.43 0.81 9.23
C GLY A 296 9.47 1.30 7.77
N GLY A 297 8.94 0.52 6.82
CA GLY A 297 8.78 0.92 5.43
C GLY A 297 7.43 1.58 5.17
N GLY A 298 7.31 2.27 4.04
CA GLY A 298 6.02 2.81 3.65
C GLY A 298 5.93 3.43 2.26
N LEU A 299 4.69 3.52 1.77
CA LEU A 299 4.32 4.22 0.54
C LEU A 299 3.39 5.38 0.92
N ARG A 300 3.81 6.63 0.71
CA ARG A 300 2.99 7.79 1.03
C ARG A 300 2.93 8.81 -0.08
N SER A 301 1.77 9.46 -0.19
CA SER A 301 1.52 10.48 -1.21
C SER A 301 0.75 11.65 -0.63
N THR A 302 1.04 12.86 -1.10
CA THR A 302 0.21 14.04 -0.87
C THR A 302 -0.99 14.16 -1.82
N HIS A 303 -1.11 13.24 -2.77
CA HIS A 303 -2.30 13.06 -3.61
C HIS A 303 -2.76 11.62 -3.49
N ASP A 304 -2.83 10.87 -4.61
CA ASP A 304 -3.25 9.48 -4.61
C ASP A 304 -2.08 8.53 -4.40
N THR A 305 -2.37 7.42 -3.74
CA THR A 305 -1.50 6.23 -3.70
C THR A 305 -2.27 5.08 -4.36
N LYS A 306 -1.77 4.58 -5.48
CA LYS A 306 -2.38 3.49 -6.24
C LYS A 306 -1.44 2.30 -6.32
N VAL A 307 -1.85 1.17 -5.76
CA VAL A 307 -1.14 -0.11 -5.80
C VAL A 307 -1.96 -1.10 -6.61
N THR A 308 -1.38 -1.65 -7.67
CA THR A 308 -1.95 -2.75 -8.45
C THR A 308 -0.95 -3.89 -8.52
N THR A 309 -1.32 -5.05 -8.02
CA THR A 309 -0.47 -6.26 -8.03
C THR A 309 -1.25 -7.45 -8.55
N SER A 310 -0.59 -8.37 -9.26
CA SER A 310 -1.17 -9.68 -9.59
C SER A 310 -1.00 -10.70 -8.46
N GLY A 311 -0.05 -10.47 -7.55
CA GLY A 311 0.14 -11.27 -6.34
C GLY A 311 -0.51 -10.65 -5.10
N ASP A 312 -0.13 -11.17 -3.93
CA ASP A 312 -0.60 -10.66 -2.65
C ASP A 312 0.12 -9.37 -2.23
N VAL A 313 -0.56 -8.55 -1.45
CA VAL A 313 0.00 -7.37 -0.78
C VAL A 313 0.06 -7.64 0.72
N SER A 314 1.24 -7.49 1.32
CA SER A 314 1.43 -7.57 2.78
C SER A 314 1.93 -6.23 3.31
N ILE A 315 1.22 -5.66 4.29
CA ILE A 315 1.51 -4.36 4.88
C ILE A 315 1.74 -4.54 6.38
N GLN A 316 2.99 -4.38 6.82
CA GLN A 316 3.41 -4.28 8.22
C GLN A 316 3.85 -2.85 8.59
N GLY A 317 4.11 -2.02 7.57
CA GLY A 317 4.44 -0.61 7.70
C GLY A 317 3.24 0.29 7.43
N VAL A 318 3.46 1.34 6.63
CA VAL A 318 2.43 2.33 6.33
C VAL A 318 2.16 2.41 4.83
N LEU A 319 0.89 2.42 4.43
CA LEU A 319 0.45 2.86 3.11
C LEU A 319 -0.53 4.01 3.28
N GLY A 320 -0.30 5.14 2.63
CA GLY A 320 -1.36 6.15 2.63
C GLY A 320 -1.25 7.31 1.67
N ALA A 321 -2.28 8.11 1.71
CA ALA A 321 -2.57 9.16 0.73
C ALA A 321 -3.31 10.33 1.40
N ARG A 322 -2.96 11.57 1.03
CA ARG A 322 -3.74 12.77 1.41
C ARG A 322 -5.00 12.95 0.54
N ASN A 323 -5.19 12.17 -0.52
CA ASN A 323 -6.46 12.10 -1.25
C ASN A 323 -7.04 10.67 -1.21
N ALA A 324 -6.71 9.81 -2.17
CA ALA A 324 -7.23 8.45 -2.23
C ALA A 324 -6.13 7.37 -2.15
N ALA A 325 -6.32 6.37 -1.28
CA ALA A 325 -5.51 5.16 -1.27
C ALA A 325 -6.28 4.01 -1.94
N THR A 326 -5.76 3.48 -3.05
CA THR A 326 -6.37 2.36 -3.77
C THR A 326 -5.43 1.17 -3.84
N ILE A 327 -5.90 -0.01 -3.42
CA ILE A 327 -5.17 -1.28 -3.52
C ILE A 327 -5.99 -2.28 -4.33
N GLN A 328 -5.37 -2.82 -5.39
CA GLN A 328 -5.87 -3.95 -6.18
C GLN A 328 -4.82 -5.07 -6.14
N SER A 329 -5.22 -6.23 -5.65
CA SER A 329 -4.30 -7.36 -5.37
C SER A 329 -5.00 -8.71 -5.53
N ALA A 330 -4.27 -9.82 -5.47
CA ALA A 330 -4.87 -11.15 -5.33
C ALA A 330 -5.45 -11.34 -3.91
N GLY A 331 -4.65 -11.06 -2.88
CA GLY A 331 -5.04 -10.92 -1.49
C GLY A 331 -4.32 -9.77 -0.81
N LEU A 332 -4.85 -9.30 0.31
CA LEU A 332 -4.28 -8.24 1.14
C LEU A 332 -4.18 -8.71 2.59
N SER A 333 -3.01 -8.60 3.19
CA SER A 333 -2.82 -8.74 4.64
C SER A 333 -2.28 -7.42 5.20
N ASN A 334 -3.01 -6.83 6.14
CA ASN A 334 -2.67 -5.60 6.83
C ASN A 334 -2.49 -5.87 8.32
N GLN A 335 -1.25 -5.75 8.79
CA GLN A 335 -0.84 -5.72 10.20
C GLN A 335 -0.20 -4.36 10.54
N GLY A 336 -0.29 -3.39 9.62
CA GLY A 336 0.22 -2.05 9.77
C GLY A 336 -0.91 -1.03 9.65
N PHE A 337 -0.63 0.09 8.99
CA PHE A 337 -1.57 1.20 8.85
C PHE A 337 -1.83 1.55 7.39
N ILE A 338 -3.10 1.49 6.98
CA ILE A 338 -3.59 2.03 5.71
C ILE A 338 -4.40 3.28 6.00
N TYR A 339 -3.98 4.42 5.44
CA TYR A 339 -4.68 5.70 5.64
C TYR A 339 -5.01 6.44 4.34
N GLY A 340 -6.15 7.11 4.30
CA GLY A 340 -6.56 7.96 3.18
C GLY A 340 -7.44 9.11 3.65
N GLU A 341 -7.06 10.36 3.42
CA GLU A 341 -7.86 11.49 3.95
C GLU A 341 -9.24 11.59 3.28
N ASN A 342 -9.35 11.40 1.96
CA ASN A 342 -10.64 11.48 1.28
C ASN A 342 -11.27 10.11 1.04
N SER A 343 -10.49 9.10 0.67
CA SER A 343 -11.02 7.74 0.56
C SER A 343 -9.97 6.63 0.60
N ILE A 344 -10.43 5.44 0.95
CA ILE A 344 -9.72 4.18 0.78
C ILE A 344 -10.58 3.24 -0.07
N ARG A 345 -9.97 2.57 -1.05
CA ARG A 345 -10.61 1.49 -1.82
C ARG A 345 -9.72 0.25 -1.88
N LEU A 346 -10.20 -0.85 -1.33
CA LEU A 346 -9.51 -2.14 -1.28
C LEU A 346 -10.26 -3.17 -2.12
N VAL A 347 -9.56 -3.77 -3.09
CA VAL A 347 -10.12 -4.84 -3.92
C VAL A 347 -9.15 -6.02 -3.96
N ALA A 348 -9.59 -7.18 -3.48
CA ALA A 348 -8.82 -8.42 -3.48
C ALA A 348 -9.44 -9.45 -4.44
N GLY A 349 -8.63 -10.02 -5.31
CA GLY A 349 -8.99 -11.10 -6.24
C GLY A 349 -10.18 -10.75 -7.14
N GLY A 350 -10.33 -9.49 -7.55
CA GLY A 350 -11.49 -9.02 -8.30
C GLY A 350 -12.82 -9.13 -7.54
N GLY A 351 -12.79 -9.13 -6.20
CA GLY A 351 -13.95 -9.36 -5.34
C GLY A 351 -14.08 -10.79 -4.82
N ALA A 352 -13.16 -11.69 -5.17
CA ALA A 352 -13.15 -13.08 -4.69
C ALA A 352 -11.95 -13.41 -3.78
N GLY A 353 -10.99 -12.50 -3.65
CA GLY A 353 -9.77 -12.69 -2.83
C GLY A 353 -10.01 -12.47 -1.33
N THR A 354 -8.95 -12.51 -0.54
CA THR A 354 -9.03 -12.33 0.92
C THR A 354 -8.40 -11.01 1.35
N ILE A 355 -9.05 -10.33 2.30
CA ILE A 355 -8.49 -9.21 3.04
C ILE A 355 -8.40 -9.63 4.50
N ASP A 356 -7.20 -9.68 5.04
CA ASP A 356 -6.90 -9.92 6.45
C ASP A 356 -6.44 -8.59 7.06
N ASN A 357 -7.28 -8.02 7.91
CA ASN A 357 -7.04 -6.84 8.74
C ASN A 357 -7.07 -7.24 10.24
N SER A 358 -6.87 -8.52 10.56
CA SER A 358 -6.92 -9.01 11.93
C SER A 358 -5.65 -8.64 12.72
N ASN A 359 -5.66 -8.95 14.03
CA ASN A 359 -4.48 -8.81 14.90
C ASN A 359 -3.93 -7.38 14.99
N GLY A 360 -4.83 -6.39 15.07
CA GLY A 360 -4.48 -4.98 15.22
C GLY A 360 -4.21 -4.23 13.90
N GLY A 361 -4.55 -4.81 12.74
CA GLY A 361 -4.54 -4.09 11.47
C GLY A 361 -5.45 -2.86 11.51
N LEU A 362 -4.94 -1.72 11.01
CA LEU A 362 -5.67 -0.45 11.00
C LEU A 362 -5.90 0.06 9.57
N ILE A 363 -7.17 0.28 9.24
CA ILE A 363 -7.63 0.93 8.00
C ILE A 363 -8.43 2.17 8.42
N GLU A 364 -7.96 3.36 8.10
CA GLU A 364 -8.57 4.62 8.58
C GLU A 364 -8.69 5.68 7.47
N SER A 365 -9.88 6.23 7.32
CA SER A 365 -10.13 7.36 6.42
C SER A 365 -10.91 8.48 7.09
N LEU A 366 -10.52 9.74 6.85
CA LEU A 366 -11.34 10.93 7.15
C LEU A 366 -12.48 11.11 6.13
N GLY A 367 -12.64 10.16 5.21
CA GLY A 367 -13.70 10.11 4.24
C GLY A 367 -14.33 8.74 4.18
N ALA A 368 -14.35 8.13 2.99
CA ALA A 368 -15.04 6.85 2.78
C ALA A 368 -14.06 5.67 2.68
N VAL A 369 -14.41 4.53 3.29
CA VAL A 369 -13.72 3.26 3.08
C VAL A 369 -14.62 2.31 2.29
N GLY A 370 -14.11 1.80 1.17
CA GLY A 370 -14.76 0.77 0.35
C GLY A 370 -13.93 -0.51 0.29
N VAL A 371 -14.56 -1.65 0.59
CA VAL A 371 -13.95 -2.98 0.60
C VAL A 371 -14.71 -3.93 -0.33
N SER A 372 -14.00 -4.58 -1.26
CA SER A 372 -14.53 -5.65 -2.12
C SER A 372 -13.61 -6.87 -2.10
N ALA A 373 -14.10 -7.99 -1.58
CA ALA A 373 -13.32 -9.21 -1.41
C ALA A 373 -14.24 -10.45 -1.32
N GLY A 374 -13.70 -11.66 -1.44
CA GLY A 374 -14.42 -12.88 -1.08
C GLY A 374 -14.56 -13.02 0.44
N SER A 375 -13.52 -12.67 1.19
CA SER A 375 -13.54 -12.65 2.65
C SER A 375 -12.83 -11.42 3.21
N LEU A 376 -13.41 -10.81 4.24
CA LEU A 376 -12.76 -9.83 5.12
C LEU A 376 -12.66 -10.43 6.52
N ASP A 377 -11.44 -10.57 7.04
CA ASP A 377 -11.17 -10.82 8.45
C ASP A 377 -10.71 -9.53 9.12
N ASN A 378 -11.48 -9.05 10.10
CA ASN A 378 -11.23 -7.87 10.90
C ASN A 378 -11.21 -8.23 12.40
N SER A 379 -10.91 -9.49 12.73
CA SER A 379 -10.98 -9.99 14.10
C SER A 379 -9.75 -9.61 14.94
N ASN A 380 -9.80 -9.91 16.24
CA ASN A 380 -8.65 -9.81 17.16
C ASN A 380 -8.05 -8.39 17.19
N GLY A 381 -8.89 -7.37 17.39
CA GLY A 381 -8.45 -5.97 17.44
C GLY A 381 -8.30 -5.26 16.10
N GLY A 382 -8.67 -5.90 14.98
CA GLY A 382 -8.71 -5.26 13.67
C GLY A 382 -9.67 -4.07 13.63
N THR A 383 -9.29 -2.99 12.95
CA THR A 383 -10.10 -1.78 12.83
C THR A 383 -10.27 -1.32 11.38
N VAL A 384 -11.52 -1.12 10.97
CA VAL A 384 -11.91 -0.41 9.76
C VAL A 384 -12.73 0.82 10.16
N PHE A 385 -12.17 2.00 9.92
CA PHE A 385 -12.80 3.28 10.21
C PHE A 385 -12.88 4.18 8.97
N GLY A 386 -14.06 4.74 8.71
CA GLY A 386 -14.25 5.80 7.73
C GLY A 386 -15.16 6.87 8.30
N GLU A 387 -14.71 8.12 8.42
CA GLU A 387 -15.50 9.21 9.02
C GLU A 387 -16.87 9.37 8.31
N LYS A 388 -16.89 9.40 6.98
CA LYS A 388 -18.13 9.62 6.20
C LYS A 388 -18.94 8.34 5.97
N SER A 389 -18.26 7.24 5.64
CA SER A 389 -18.92 5.96 5.41
C SER A 389 -17.94 4.80 5.35
N VAL A 390 -18.44 3.61 5.67
CA VAL A 390 -17.77 2.33 5.43
C VAL A 390 -18.71 1.44 4.61
N GLN A 391 -18.24 0.94 3.47
CA GLN A 391 -18.98 0.03 2.60
C GLN A 391 -18.18 -1.26 2.41
N ILE A 392 -18.76 -2.39 2.82
CA ILE A 392 -18.13 -3.70 2.72
C ILE A 392 -19.02 -4.60 1.85
N ASN A 393 -18.46 -5.08 0.76
CA ASN A 393 -19.04 -6.11 -0.09
C ASN A 393 -18.12 -7.33 -0.07
N ALA A 394 -18.55 -8.38 0.63
CA ALA A 394 -17.80 -9.63 0.65
C ALA A 394 -18.68 -10.85 0.86
N ALA A 395 -18.28 -12.06 0.43
CA ALA A 395 -19.07 -13.25 0.74
C ALA A 395 -19.06 -13.57 2.25
N ARG A 396 -17.91 -13.38 2.91
CA ARG A 396 -17.72 -13.59 4.35
C ARG A 396 -17.09 -12.36 5.00
N VAL A 397 -17.64 -11.92 6.12
CA VAL A 397 -17.05 -10.90 6.99
C VAL A 397 -16.94 -11.47 8.41
N VAL A 398 -15.74 -11.41 8.99
CA VAL A 398 -15.46 -11.77 10.38
C VAL A 398 -15.01 -10.52 11.11
N ASN A 399 -15.83 -10.02 12.02
CA ASN A 399 -15.52 -8.88 12.88
C ASN A 399 -15.55 -9.33 14.34
N ASP A 400 -14.90 -10.45 14.64
CA ASP A 400 -15.00 -11.10 15.95
C ASP A 400 -13.92 -10.60 16.92
N ASN A 401 -14.05 -10.92 18.21
CA ASN A 401 -12.99 -10.76 19.22
C ASN A 401 -12.34 -9.36 19.19
N ASP A 402 -13.07 -8.33 19.61
CA ASP A 402 -12.60 -6.94 19.59
C ASP A 402 -12.34 -6.36 18.19
N GLY A 403 -12.95 -6.92 17.13
CA GLY A 403 -12.98 -6.29 15.80
C GLY A 403 -13.88 -5.04 15.77
N TRP A 404 -13.44 -4.00 15.05
CA TRP A 404 -14.17 -2.73 14.91
C TRP A 404 -14.49 -2.39 13.45
N LEU A 405 -15.78 -2.31 13.13
CA LEU A 405 -16.29 -1.68 11.91
C LEU A 405 -16.99 -0.37 12.32
N ASN A 406 -16.36 0.77 12.06
CA ASN A 406 -16.80 2.05 12.63
C ASN A 406 -16.86 3.17 11.58
N THR A 407 -17.79 4.10 11.78
CA THR A 407 -17.97 5.32 10.99
C THR A 407 -18.76 6.35 11.78
N ASP A 408 -18.56 7.63 11.51
CA ASP A 408 -19.47 8.67 12.03
C ASP A 408 -20.71 8.84 11.14
N GLY A 409 -20.67 8.30 9.92
CA GLY A 409 -21.76 8.30 8.94
C GLY A 409 -22.40 6.93 8.75
N ARG A 410 -22.40 6.42 7.52
CA ARG A 410 -23.15 5.20 7.16
C ARG A 410 -22.23 3.98 7.03
N LEU A 411 -22.57 2.91 7.74
CA LEU A 411 -21.97 1.58 7.63
C LEU A 411 -22.90 0.66 6.84
N ASP A 412 -22.48 0.25 5.65
CA ASP A 412 -23.16 -0.75 4.82
C ASP A 412 -22.32 -2.02 4.76
N VAL A 413 -22.88 -3.14 5.21
CA VAL A 413 -22.28 -4.48 5.07
C VAL A 413 -23.19 -5.37 4.25
N THR A 414 -22.71 -5.78 3.09
CA THR A 414 -23.36 -6.79 2.25
C THR A 414 -22.50 -8.03 2.25
N ALA A 415 -22.97 -9.09 2.91
CA ALA A 415 -22.28 -10.36 2.98
C ALA A 415 -23.20 -11.56 3.17
N SER A 416 -22.92 -12.68 2.50
CA SER A 416 -23.66 -13.92 2.75
C SER A 416 -23.56 -14.33 4.22
N SER A 417 -22.37 -14.23 4.81
CA SER A 417 -22.16 -14.43 6.24
C SER A 417 -21.40 -13.27 6.87
N LEU A 418 -22.00 -12.64 7.87
CA LEU A 418 -21.35 -11.68 8.76
C LEU A 418 -21.31 -12.26 10.17
N SER A 419 -20.11 -12.37 10.75
CA SER A 419 -19.91 -12.60 12.18
C SER A 419 -19.38 -11.34 12.82
N ASN A 420 -19.98 -10.94 13.94
CA ASN A 420 -19.60 -9.83 14.82
C ASN A 420 -19.52 -10.35 16.26
N ALA A 421 -19.03 -11.58 16.44
CA ALA A 421 -19.07 -12.27 17.71
C ALA A 421 -18.03 -11.69 18.68
N GLY A 422 -18.48 -11.00 19.73
CA GLY A 422 -17.58 -10.20 20.57
C GLY A 422 -16.96 -8.99 19.86
N GLY A 423 -17.52 -8.58 18.72
CA GLY A 423 -17.09 -7.43 17.94
C GLY A 423 -17.95 -6.20 18.12
N VAL A 424 -17.54 -5.10 17.49
CA VAL A 424 -18.22 -3.80 17.51
C VAL A 424 -18.50 -3.31 16.10
N MET A 425 -19.76 -2.99 15.84
CA MET A 425 -20.21 -2.21 14.69
C MET A 425 -20.79 -0.89 15.17
N LYS A 426 -20.27 0.24 14.69
CA LYS A 426 -20.72 1.59 15.09
C LYS A 426 -20.93 2.50 13.88
N GLY A 427 -21.99 3.31 13.91
CA GLY A 427 -22.37 4.21 12.82
C GLY A 427 -23.40 5.25 13.21
N ASN A 428 -23.65 6.25 12.37
CA ASN A 428 -24.92 6.97 12.43
C ASN A 428 -26.07 6.08 11.94
N THR A 429 -25.86 5.42 10.81
CA THR A 429 -26.78 4.42 10.26
C THR A 429 -26.02 3.15 9.92
N ILE A 430 -26.54 2.00 10.32
CA ILE A 430 -25.97 0.69 10.02
C ILE A 430 -26.99 -0.09 9.19
N ALA A 431 -26.55 -0.66 8.06
CA ALA A 431 -27.35 -1.57 7.27
C ALA A 431 -26.59 -2.87 6.98
N VAL A 432 -27.22 -4.01 7.29
CA VAL A 432 -26.68 -5.34 7.06
C VAL A 432 -27.59 -6.11 6.11
N ARG A 433 -27.02 -6.68 5.05
CA ARG A 433 -27.73 -7.52 4.07
C ARG A 433 -26.98 -8.82 3.84
N GLY A 434 -27.68 -9.95 3.85
CA GLY A 434 -27.02 -11.26 3.78
C GLY A 434 -27.91 -12.46 4.01
N ASP A 435 -27.29 -13.63 4.16
CA ASP A 435 -27.99 -14.87 4.55
C ASP A 435 -27.96 -15.04 6.06
N ARG A 436 -26.81 -14.79 6.70
CA ARG A 436 -26.62 -14.91 8.15
C ARG A 436 -25.87 -13.71 8.71
N PHE A 437 -26.42 -13.12 9.76
CA PHE A 437 -25.71 -12.18 10.64
C PHE A 437 -25.67 -12.74 12.07
N ASP A 438 -24.46 -12.96 12.58
CA ASP A 438 -24.21 -13.40 13.95
C ASP A 438 -23.60 -12.26 14.77
N ASN A 439 -24.33 -11.79 15.77
CA ASN A 439 -23.94 -10.76 16.72
C ASN A 439 -23.80 -11.35 18.15
N THR A 440 -23.45 -12.63 18.27
CA THR A 440 -23.33 -13.28 19.58
C THR A 440 -22.28 -12.61 20.46
N ARG A 441 -22.65 -12.14 21.66
CA ARG A 441 -21.78 -11.32 22.53
C ARG A 441 -21.24 -10.03 21.87
N GLY A 442 -21.79 -9.65 20.72
CA GLY A 442 -21.36 -8.49 19.92
C GLY A 442 -22.19 -7.24 20.20
N ALA A 443 -21.69 -6.10 19.73
CA ALA A 443 -22.34 -4.80 19.84
C ALA A 443 -22.58 -4.18 18.46
N VAL A 444 -23.82 -3.74 18.21
CA VAL A 444 -24.23 -2.98 17.02
C VAL A 444 -24.91 -1.71 17.50
N ASN A 445 -24.21 -0.58 17.38
CA ASN A 445 -24.64 0.69 17.95
C ASN A 445 -24.76 1.74 16.85
N ALA A 446 -25.99 2.19 16.57
CA ALA A 446 -26.22 3.28 15.62
C ALA A 446 -26.84 4.49 16.30
N THR A 447 -26.41 5.72 16.00
CA THR A 447 -27.06 6.89 16.61
C THR A 447 -28.47 7.13 16.05
N SER A 448 -28.69 6.85 14.76
CA SER A 448 -29.97 7.03 14.08
C SER A 448 -30.70 5.71 13.87
N ARG A 449 -30.14 4.79 13.08
CA ARG A 449 -30.90 3.61 12.64
C ARG A 449 -30.04 2.37 12.39
N ILE A 450 -30.59 1.21 12.74
CA ILE A 450 -30.12 -0.12 12.31
C ILE A 450 -31.18 -0.73 11.38
N ASP A 451 -30.77 -1.12 10.18
CA ASP A 451 -31.58 -1.93 9.26
C ASP A 451 -30.91 -3.29 9.03
N VAL A 452 -31.61 -4.38 9.31
CA VAL A 452 -31.11 -5.73 9.02
C VAL A 452 -32.06 -6.44 8.08
N THR A 453 -31.54 -6.91 6.95
CA THR A 453 -32.26 -7.79 6.02
C THR A 453 -31.45 -9.06 5.81
N THR A 454 -31.79 -10.13 6.54
CA THR A 454 -31.05 -11.40 6.47
C THR A 454 -31.95 -12.63 6.51
N GLY A 455 -31.45 -13.79 6.07
CA GLY A 455 -32.15 -15.07 6.33
C GLY A 455 -32.21 -15.39 7.82
N THR A 456 -31.09 -15.22 8.53
CA THR A 456 -30.98 -15.43 9.98
C THR A 456 -30.23 -14.27 10.63
N LEU A 457 -30.75 -13.78 11.74
CA LEU A 457 -30.06 -12.90 12.67
C LEU A 457 -29.95 -13.61 14.02
N VAL A 458 -28.72 -13.85 14.47
CA VAL A 458 -28.43 -14.27 15.85
C VAL A 458 -27.95 -13.05 16.62
N ASN A 459 -28.71 -12.61 17.61
CA ASN A 459 -28.36 -11.53 18.52
C ASN A 459 -28.41 -12.08 19.95
N ALA A 460 -27.56 -13.06 20.23
CA ALA A 460 -27.63 -13.86 21.44
C ALA A 460 -26.52 -13.53 22.45
N ASN A 461 -26.76 -13.80 23.72
CA ASN A 461 -25.78 -13.63 24.80
C ASN A 461 -25.18 -12.22 24.83
N THR A 462 -26.01 -11.20 24.58
CA THR A 462 -25.59 -9.79 24.55
C THR A 462 -26.06 -9.01 25.80
N LEU A 463 -26.53 -9.73 26.82
CA LEU A 463 -26.83 -9.16 28.13
C LEU A 463 -25.50 -8.88 28.86
N VAL A 464 -25.04 -7.63 28.80
CA VAL A 464 -24.09 -7.10 29.77
C VAL A 464 -24.90 -6.30 30.79
N ASP A 465 -24.71 -6.63 32.06
CA ASP A 465 -25.46 -6.20 33.25
C ASP A 465 -25.39 -4.67 33.46
N VAL A 466 -26.23 -3.94 32.72
CA VAL A 466 -26.53 -2.52 32.97
C VAL A 466 -28.03 -2.35 32.81
N ASP A 467 -28.75 -2.56 33.92
CA ASP A 467 -30.19 -2.31 34.09
C ASP A 467 -30.55 -0.81 34.12
N THR A 468 -29.56 0.07 33.96
CA THR A 468 -29.75 1.52 33.99
C THR A 468 -29.80 2.07 32.57
N TYR A 469 -30.74 2.98 32.33
CA TYR A 469 -30.88 3.78 31.11
C TYR A 469 -29.70 4.78 30.93
N SER A 470 -28.46 4.31 30.98
CA SER A 470 -27.25 5.14 30.82
C SER A 470 -26.70 5.04 29.40
N SER A 471 -26.11 6.16 28.97
CA SER A 471 -25.64 6.46 27.63
C SER A 471 -24.64 5.43 27.09
N GLY A 472 -25.13 4.42 26.37
CA GLY A 472 -24.46 3.77 25.22
C GLY A 472 -23.10 3.08 25.44
N GLU A 473 -22.51 3.18 26.62
CA GLU A 473 -21.18 2.69 26.97
C GLU A 473 -21.25 1.90 28.29
N ASP A 474 -20.49 0.81 28.39
CA ASP A 474 -20.20 0.15 29.66
C ASP A 474 -19.24 1.02 30.50
N GLY A 475 -19.02 0.66 31.77
CA GLY A 475 -18.11 1.37 32.67
C GLY A 475 -16.64 1.42 32.23
N TRP A 476 -16.32 0.87 31.05
CA TRP A 476 -15.00 0.84 30.41
C TRP A 476 -14.98 1.56 29.05
N GLY A 477 -16.06 2.27 28.68
CA GLY A 477 -16.16 3.01 27.42
C GLY A 477 -16.43 2.14 26.18
N ARG A 478 -16.80 0.86 26.35
CA ARG A 478 -17.20 -0.01 25.23
C ARG A 478 -18.69 0.12 24.97
N PRO A 479 -19.14 0.07 23.70
CA PRO A 479 -20.56 0.17 23.41
C PRO A 479 -21.38 -0.94 24.06
N THR A 480 -22.62 -0.63 24.47
CA THR A 480 -23.54 -1.64 25.00
C THR A 480 -23.74 -2.79 24.01
N SER A 481 -23.62 -4.04 24.49
CA SER A 481 -23.84 -5.24 23.68
C SER A 481 -25.30 -5.35 23.19
N GLY A 482 -25.49 -6.02 22.06
CA GLY A 482 -26.78 -6.16 21.38
C GLY A 482 -26.98 -5.15 20.27
N LEU A 483 -28.24 -4.97 19.84
CA LEU A 483 -28.62 -3.97 18.84
C LEU A 483 -29.20 -2.75 19.54
N VAL A 484 -28.55 -1.59 19.39
CA VAL A 484 -28.93 -0.35 20.04
C VAL A 484 -28.94 0.79 19.04
N ALA A 485 -30.10 1.44 18.86
CA ALA A 485 -30.18 2.61 17.98
C ALA A 485 -31.31 3.59 18.31
N GLY A 486 -31.37 4.72 17.60
CA GLY A 486 -32.58 5.56 17.57
C GLY A 486 -33.79 4.78 17.05
N SER A 487 -33.63 4.00 15.97
CA SER A 487 -34.62 3.06 15.46
C SER A 487 -33.97 1.75 15.00
N VAL A 488 -34.65 0.63 15.23
CA VAL A 488 -34.23 -0.69 14.75
C VAL A 488 -35.32 -1.28 13.86
N SER A 489 -34.97 -1.64 12.62
CA SER A 489 -35.83 -2.36 11.68
C SER A 489 -35.20 -3.68 11.28
N LEU A 490 -35.84 -4.79 11.67
CA LEU A 490 -35.40 -6.15 11.34
C LEU A 490 -36.39 -6.76 10.35
N ASN A 491 -35.90 -7.17 9.19
CA ASN A 491 -36.64 -7.95 8.21
C ASN A 491 -35.87 -9.26 7.98
N VAL A 492 -36.19 -10.30 8.75
CA VAL A 492 -35.36 -11.51 8.82
C VAL A 492 -36.18 -12.78 8.70
N GLY A 493 -35.63 -13.87 8.17
CA GLY A 493 -36.33 -15.16 8.24
C GLY A 493 -36.46 -15.61 9.70
N THR A 494 -35.32 -15.74 10.40
CA THR A 494 -35.27 -16.08 11.83
C THR A 494 -34.52 -15.02 12.62
N LEU A 495 -35.12 -14.56 13.72
CA LEU A 495 -34.45 -13.80 14.77
C LEU A 495 -34.23 -14.69 15.99
N ASP A 496 -32.97 -14.95 16.34
CA ASP A 496 -32.61 -15.57 17.60
C ASP A 496 -32.03 -14.52 18.55
N ASN A 497 -32.83 -14.07 19.52
CA ASN A 497 -32.52 -13.06 20.52
C ASN A 497 -32.47 -13.66 21.94
N HIS A 498 -32.16 -14.95 22.09
CA HIS A 498 -32.06 -15.56 23.41
C HIS A 498 -30.90 -14.96 24.21
N ALA A 499 -31.13 -14.64 25.49
CA ALA A 499 -30.19 -13.87 26.31
C ALA A 499 -29.63 -12.63 25.57
N GLY A 500 -30.44 -12.06 24.67
CA GLY A 500 -30.08 -11.03 23.72
C GLY A 500 -30.79 -9.71 24.00
N LYS A 501 -30.30 -8.61 23.42
CA LYS A 501 -30.86 -7.27 23.63
C LYS A 501 -31.06 -6.54 22.31
N VAL A 502 -32.29 -6.08 22.09
CA VAL A 502 -32.62 -5.08 21.06
C VAL A 502 -33.27 -3.88 21.77
N ARG A 503 -32.71 -2.68 21.58
CA ARG A 503 -33.20 -1.46 22.22
C ARG A 503 -33.21 -0.29 21.24
N ALA A 504 -34.36 0.39 21.11
CA ALA A 504 -34.45 1.62 20.33
C ALA A 504 -35.55 2.57 20.80
N ASN A 505 -35.71 3.74 20.17
CA ASN A 505 -36.95 4.51 20.32
C ASN A 505 -38.09 3.77 19.63
N ASP A 506 -37.86 3.32 18.41
CA ASP A 506 -38.81 2.53 17.65
C ASP A 506 -38.18 1.20 17.23
N VAL A 507 -38.85 0.11 17.57
CA VAL A 507 -38.47 -1.25 17.15
C VAL A 507 -39.52 -1.78 16.18
N ARG A 508 -39.09 -2.15 14.97
CA ARG A 508 -39.91 -2.84 13.98
C ARG A 508 -39.28 -4.19 13.64
N ILE A 509 -40.05 -5.26 13.79
CA ILE A 509 -39.60 -6.61 13.48
C ILE A 509 -40.61 -7.26 12.54
N VAL A 510 -40.15 -7.72 11.39
CA VAL A 510 -40.87 -8.60 10.47
C VAL A 510 -40.03 -9.86 10.35
N ALA A 511 -40.56 -10.99 10.81
CA ALA A 511 -39.85 -12.24 10.75
C ALA A 511 -40.73 -13.46 10.50
N ASP A 512 -40.16 -14.56 10.03
CA ASP A 512 -40.88 -15.84 9.99
C ASP A 512 -40.94 -16.42 11.39
N SER A 513 -39.82 -16.43 12.13
CA SER A 513 -39.76 -16.93 13.52
C SER A 513 -38.90 -16.03 14.40
N VAL A 514 -39.31 -15.88 15.65
CA VAL A 514 -38.57 -15.11 16.67
C VAL A 514 -38.40 -15.96 17.92
N ASN A 515 -37.16 -16.17 18.34
CA ASN A 515 -36.81 -16.73 19.63
C ASN A 515 -36.28 -15.62 20.54
N ASN A 516 -37.12 -15.12 21.44
CA ASN A 516 -36.79 -14.16 22.49
C ASN A 516 -36.76 -14.83 23.87
N ALA A 517 -36.56 -16.14 23.94
CA ALA A 517 -36.60 -16.87 25.20
C ALA A 517 -35.36 -16.65 26.08
N ASN A 518 -35.39 -17.17 27.31
CA ASN A 518 -34.26 -17.20 28.24
C ASN A 518 -33.60 -15.83 28.41
N GLU A 519 -34.33 -14.89 29.01
CA GLU A 519 -33.89 -13.51 29.28
C GLU A 519 -33.69 -12.64 28.03
N GLY A 520 -34.14 -13.10 26.86
CA GLY A 520 -34.19 -12.25 25.66
C GLY A 520 -35.01 -10.97 25.89
N SER A 521 -34.48 -9.84 25.45
CA SER A 521 -35.03 -8.51 25.73
C SER A 521 -35.23 -7.69 24.46
N LEU A 522 -36.49 -7.31 24.20
CA LEU A 522 -36.88 -6.42 23.10
C LEU A 522 -37.55 -5.17 23.70
N LEU A 523 -36.86 -4.04 23.61
CA LEU A 523 -37.24 -2.80 24.30
C LEU A 523 -37.40 -1.63 23.33
N ALA A 524 -38.50 -0.89 23.43
CA ALA A 524 -38.72 0.35 22.70
C ALA A 524 -39.08 1.52 23.63
N GLN A 525 -38.75 2.76 23.25
CA GLN A 525 -39.26 3.93 23.97
C GLN A 525 -40.67 4.29 23.46
N SER A 526 -40.80 4.58 22.17
CA SER A 526 -42.03 5.05 21.56
C SER A 526 -42.96 3.92 21.12
N ALA A 527 -42.47 2.97 20.33
CA ALA A 527 -43.29 1.84 19.90
C ALA A 527 -42.48 0.59 19.55
N LEU A 528 -43.04 -0.57 19.88
CA LEU A 528 -42.58 -1.87 19.42
C LEU A 528 -43.64 -2.51 18.52
N ASN A 529 -43.32 -2.68 17.24
CA ASN A 529 -44.21 -3.28 16.24
C ASN A 529 -43.58 -4.57 15.72
N MET A 530 -44.24 -5.70 15.92
CA MET A 530 -43.73 -7.02 15.53
C MET A 530 -44.77 -7.79 14.72
N LYS A 531 -44.35 -8.32 13.58
CA LYS A 531 -45.09 -9.28 12.78
C LYS A 531 -44.25 -10.54 12.61
N VAL A 532 -44.72 -11.65 13.18
CA VAL A 532 -44.12 -12.97 13.09
C VAL A 532 -45.05 -13.91 12.33
N THR A 533 -44.57 -14.54 11.26
CA THR A 533 -45.43 -15.43 10.44
C THR A 533 -45.74 -16.74 11.16
N ASN A 534 -44.71 -17.37 11.73
CA ASN A 534 -44.78 -18.66 12.43
C ASN A 534 -44.78 -18.41 13.94
N THR A 535 -43.73 -18.81 14.65
CA THR A 535 -43.67 -18.80 16.11
C THR A 535 -42.92 -17.59 16.66
N LEU A 536 -43.56 -16.89 17.59
CA LEU A 536 -42.91 -16.00 18.55
C LEU A 536 -42.74 -16.75 19.88
N ASN A 537 -41.52 -17.15 20.20
CA ASN A 537 -41.17 -17.72 21.50
C ASN A 537 -40.61 -16.64 22.42
N ASN A 538 -41.35 -16.30 23.47
CA ASN A 538 -40.97 -15.33 24.50
C ASN A 538 -40.93 -15.99 25.89
N ALA A 539 -40.63 -17.28 25.98
CA ALA A 539 -40.54 -17.99 27.26
C ALA A 539 -39.40 -17.42 28.14
N SER A 540 -39.73 -16.95 29.34
CA SER A 540 -38.80 -16.21 30.21
C SER A 540 -38.13 -15.01 29.54
N GLY A 541 -38.74 -14.47 28.49
CA GLY A 541 -38.29 -13.30 27.75
C GLY A 541 -39.08 -12.04 28.11
N LYS A 542 -38.57 -10.88 27.72
CA LYS A 542 -39.19 -9.56 27.93
C LYS A 542 -39.41 -8.85 26.60
N ILE A 543 -40.65 -8.44 26.37
CA ILE A 543 -41.03 -7.53 25.28
C ILE A 543 -41.68 -6.32 25.92
N SER A 544 -41.10 -5.13 25.78
CA SER A 544 -41.64 -3.95 26.43
C SER A 544 -41.46 -2.66 25.64
N ALA A 545 -42.42 -1.74 25.76
CA ALA A 545 -42.25 -0.37 25.34
C ALA A 545 -42.77 0.61 26.40
N LEU A 546 -42.23 1.85 26.43
CA LEU A 546 -42.91 2.91 27.20
C LEU A 546 -44.24 3.25 26.51
N GLY A 547 -44.24 3.47 25.20
CA GLY A 547 -45.47 3.59 24.40
C GLY A 547 -46.04 2.24 23.97
N ASN A 548 -46.52 2.15 22.73
CA ASN A 548 -47.34 1.02 22.28
C ASN A 548 -46.53 -0.25 21.98
N VAL A 549 -47.11 -1.40 22.30
CA VAL A 549 -46.63 -2.73 21.87
C VAL A 549 -47.68 -3.37 20.97
N ASN A 550 -47.36 -3.56 19.69
CA ASN A 550 -48.23 -4.20 18.70
C ASN A 550 -47.58 -5.49 18.18
N LEU A 551 -48.09 -6.64 18.61
CA LEU A 551 -47.58 -7.95 18.23
C LEU A 551 -48.62 -8.70 17.39
N THR A 552 -48.17 -9.28 16.29
CA THR A 552 -48.93 -10.25 15.52
C THR A 552 -48.07 -11.48 15.27
N ALA A 553 -48.55 -12.67 15.65
CA ALA A 553 -47.80 -13.93 15.51
C ALA A 553 -48.72 -15.08 15.06
N GLY A 554 -48.21 -16.07 14.33
CA GLY A 554 -48.95 -17.31 14.04
C GLY A 554 -49.16 -18.13 15.32
N ASP A 555 -48.05 -18.43 16.00
CA ASP A 555 -48.01 -19.03 17.32
C ASP A 555 -47.27 -18.13 18.30
N PHE A 556 -47.72 -18.11 19.57
CA PHE A 556 -47.12 -17.29 20.61
C PHE A 556 -46.92 -18.10 21.89
N VAL A 557 -45.65 -18.24 22.31
CA VAL A 557 -45.25 -18.92 23.54
C VAL A 557 -44.78 -17.85 24.53
N LEU A 558 -45.37 -17.80 25.72
CA LEU A 558 -45.06 -16.79 26.73
C LEU A 558 -44.46 -17.36 28.02
N ASP A 559 -44.43 -18.67 28.22
CA ASP A 559 -44.11 -19.33 29.52
C ASP A 559 -43.07 -18.58 30.40
N GLY A 560 -43.52 -17.93 31.47
CA GLY A 560 -42.67 -17.15 32.40
C GLY A 560 -42.08 -15.83 31.86
N GLY A 561 -42.42 -15.40 30.65
CA GLY A 561 -42.04 -14.12 30.04
C GLY A 561 -43.11 -13.03 30.16
N SER A 562 -42.77 -11.81 29.72
CA SER A 562 -43.64 -10.63 29.82
C SER A 562 -43.80 -9.88 28.49
N VAL A 563 -44.96 -9.23 28.36
CA VAL A 563 -45.29 -8.27 27.29
C VAL A 563 -45.94 -7.05 27.93
N ASP A 564 -45.22 -5.93 27.96
CA ASP A 564 -45.60 -4.77 28.76
C ASP A 564 -45.61 -3.47 27.95
N SER A 565 -46.65 -2.65 28.12
CA SER A 565 -46.69 -1.25 27.69
C SER A 565 -46.90 -0.39 28.93
N GLN A 566 -46.01 0.58 29.18
CA GLN A 566 -46.04 1.35 30.44
C GLN A 566 -47.03 2.52 30.38
N ASP A 567 -46.97 3.31 29.31
CA ASP A 567 -47.76 4.53 29.07
C ASP A 567 -48.66 4.40 27.82
N GLY A 568 -48.74 3.21 27.21
CA GLY A 568 -49.51 2.94 25.99
C GLY A 568 -50.43 1.72 26.12
N TYR A 569 -50.74 1.10 24.97
CA TYR A 569 -51.48 -0.16 24.91
C TYR A 569 -50.60 -1.30 24.40
N ALA A 570 -50.77 -2.48 25.00
CA ALA A 570 -50.25 -3.74 24.48
C ALA A 570 -51.36 -4.49 23.72
N SER A 571 -51.13 -4.78 22.44
CA SER A 571 -52.01 -5.53 21.56
C SER A 571 -51.28 -6.77 21.05
N VAL A 572 -51.85 -7.96 21.31
CA VAL A 572 -51.33 -9.24 20.82
C VAL A 572 -52.42 -9.93 20.00
N LYS A 573 -52.15 -10.16 18.71
CA LYS A 573 -53.08 -10.80 17.78
C LYS A 573 -52.49 -12.07 17.19
N ARG A 574 -53.27 -13.15 17.22
CA ARG A 574 -52.91 -14.40 16.53
C ARG A 574 -53.32 -14.34 15.06
N ILE A 575 -52.42 -14.71 14.14
CA ILE A 575 -52.77 -14.96 12.73
C ILE A 575 -53.45 -16.33 12.69
N ARG A 576 -54.66 -16.40 12.12
CA ARG A 576 -55.35 -17.67 11.88
C ARG A 576 -54.94 -18.26 10.55
#